data_AF-A0A2V2Q4U4-F1
#
_entry.id   AF-A0A2V2Q4U4-F1
#
_cell.length_a   1.000
_cell.length_b   1.000
_cell.length_c   1.000
_cell.angle_alpha   90.00
_cell.angle_beta   90.00
_cell.angle_gamma   90.00
#
_symmetry.space_group_name_H-M   'P 1'
#
loop_
_entity.id
_entity.type
_entity.pdbx_description
1 polymer ?
#
loop_
_entity_poly.entity_id
_entity_poly.type
_entity_poly.pdbx_seq_one_letter_code
_entity_poly.pdbx_strand_id
1 'polypeptide(L)'
;MPGGVPEARHRVQEVMRAWGEPAERIEAAALIVTELVTNAVQHTRTRRIRCRLLRSADGVRICVWNRGRARIPAPACPADPAGLPVEAAPA
;
A
#
# COMPACT_ATOMS: atom_id res chain seq x y z
N MET A 1 5.27 -14.28 -6.07
CA MET A 1 5.00 -13.52 -7.30
C MET A 1 5.90 -12.30 -7.31
N PRO A 2 7.11 -12.37 -7.88
CA PRO A 2 8.10 -11.29 -7.77
C PRO A 2 7.75 -10.04 -8.59
N GLY A 3 6.85 -10.12 -9.59
CA GLY A 3 6.49 -8.97 -10.45
C GLY A 3 5.30 -8.11 -9.98
N GLY A 4 4.53 -8.55 -8.98
CA GLY A 4 3.24 -7.91 -8.65
C GLY A 4 3.36 -6.52 -8.00
N VAL A 5 4.45 -6.25 -7.27
CA VAL A 5 4.66 -4.96 -6.59
C VAL A 5 5.02 -3.85 -7.59
N PRO A 6 6.04 -4.01 -8.47
CA PRO A 6 6.35 -3.00 -9.49
C PRO A 6 5.16 -2.73 -10.43
N GLU A 7 4.43 -3.78 -10.84
CA GLU A 7 3.27 -3.65 -11.71
C GLU A 7 2.15 -2.85 -11.04
N ALA A 8 1.82 -3.16 -9.78
CA ALA A 8 0.80 -2.43 -9.02
C ALA A 8 1.18 -0.95 -8.84
N ARG A 9 2.46 -0.67 -8.53
CA ARG A 9 2.96 0.71 -8.40
C ARG A 9 2.79 1.49 -9.70
N HIS A 10 3.23 0.92 -10.83
CA HIS A 10 3.15 1.58 -12.13
C HIS A 10 1.70 1.88 -12.52
N ARG A 11 0.81 0.89 -12.38
CA ARG A 11 -0.61 1.04 -12.73
C ARG A 11 -1.30 2.13 -11.92
N VAL A 12 -0.92 2.29 -10.66
CA VAL A 12 -1.45 3.34 -9.78
C VAL A 12 -0.98 4.71 -10.21
N GLN A 13 0.31 4.86 -10.54
CA GLN A 13 0.84 6.11 -11.06
C GLN A 13 0.13 6.50 -12.37
N GLU A 14 -0.10 5.55 -13.29
CA GLU A 14 -0.83 5.80 -14.53
C GLU A 14 -2.26 6.30 -14.28
N VAL A 15 -3.02 5.62 -13.41
CA VAL A 15 -4.42 5.99 -13.11
C VAL A 15 -4.50 7.36 -12.44
N MET A 16 -3.63 7.62 -11.46
CA MET A 16 -3.58 8.90 -10.74
C MET A 16 -3.21 10.06 -11.66
N ARG A 17 -2.26 9.84 -12.58
CA ARG A 17 -1.88 10.81 -13.62
C ARG A 17 -3.03 11.08 -14.58
N ALA A 18 -3.73 10.03 -15.02
CA ALA A 18 -4.90 10.16 -15.90
C ALA A 18 -6.05 10.92 -15.24
N TRP A 19 -6.15 10.88 -13.90
CA TRP A 19 -7.09 11.69 -13.13
C TRP A 19 -6.62 13.15 -12.91
N GLY A 20 -5.38 13.49 -13.29
CA GLY A 20 -4.82 14.82 -13.09
C GLY A 20 -4.53 15.15 -11.63
N GLU A 21 -4.26 14.13 -10.81
CA GLU A 21 -3.86 14.35 -9.42
C GLU A 21 -2.43 14.92 -9.36
N PRO A 22 -2.11 15.76 -8.35
CA PRO A 22 -0.80 16.36 -8.20
C PRO A 22 0.28 15.30 -7.92
N ALA A 23 1.53 15.64 -8.25
CA ALA A 23 2.68 14.74 -8.13
C ALA A 23 2.85 14.17 -6.72
N GLU A 24 2.64 14.97 -5.67
CA GLU A 24 2.76 14.46 -4.30
C GLU A 24 1.72 13.36 -4.00
N ARG A 25 0.48 13.51 -4.50
CA ARG A 25 -0.57 12.50 -4.33
C ARG A 25 -0.30 11.25 -5.16
N ILE A 26 0.29 11.40 -6.35
CA ILE A 26 0.72 10.26 -7.18
C ILE A 26 1.76 9.42 -6.43
N GLU A 27 2.79 10.06 -5.87
CA GLU A 27 3.85 9.34 -5.15
C GLU A 27 3.34 8.76 -3.82
N ALA A 28 2.48 9.48 -3.09
CA ALA A 28 1.86 8.96 -1.87
C ALA A 28 1.00 7.70 -2.16
N ALA A 29 0.18 7.72 -3.20
CA ALA A 29 -0.62 6.56 -3.60
C ALA A 29 0.25 5.38 -4.04
N ALA A 30 1.32 5.65 -4.78
CA ALA A 30 2.29 4.64 -5.23
C ALA A 30 2.99 3.97 -4.05
N LEU A 31 3.39 4.75 -3.03
CA LEU A 31 3.99 4.24 -1.79
C LEU A 31 2.99 3.38 -1.02
N ILE A 32 1.78 3.89 -0.75
CA ILE A 32 0.73 3.17 -0.03
C ILE A 32 0.46 1.81 -0.68
N VAL A 33 0.35 1.77 -2.00
CA VAL A 33 0.09 0.51 -2.71
C VAL A 33 1.28 -0.43 -2.66
N THR A 34 2.51 0.09 -2.77
CA THR A 34 3.73 -0.70 -2.63
C THR A 34 3.78 -1.38 -1.28
N GLU A 35 3.54 -0.65 -0.20
CA GLU A 35 3.54 -1.17 1.17
C GLU A 35 2.41 -2.20 1.38
N LEU A 36 1.17 -1.87 0.98
CA LEU A 36 0.03 -2.76 1.16
C LEU A 36 0.19 -4.07 0.37
N VAL A 37 0.68 -4.00 -0.87
CA VAL A 37 0.91 -5.19 -1.70
C VAL A 37 2.11 -5.98 -1.17
N THR A 38 3.18 -5.33 -0.73
CA THR A 38 4.34 -5.98 -0.11
C THR A 38 3.92 -6.73 1.16
N ASN A 39 3.19 -6.09 2.06
CA ASN A 39 2.62 -6.71 3.25
C ASN A 39 1.74 -7.91 2.90
N ALA A 40 0.88 -7.77 1.88
CA ALA A 40 0.04 -8.88 1.42
C ALA A 40 0.85 -10.04 0.83
N VAL A 41 1.91 -9.78 0.04
CA VAL A 41 2.79 -10.83 -0.51
C VAL A 41 3.55 -11.55 0.60
N GLN A 42 4.09 -10.80 1.58
CA GLN A 42 4.90 -11.37 2.66
C GLN A 42 4.06 -12.16 3.66
N HIS A 43 2.88 -11.66 4.03
CA HIS A 43 2.11 -12.21 5.15
C HIS A 43 0.95 -13.12 4.74
N THR A 44 0.73 -13.36 3.44
CA THR A 44 -0.42 -14.15 3.00
C THR A 44 -0.02 -15.22 1.98
N ARG A 45 -0.49 -16.45 2.20
CA ARG A 45 -0.26 -17.59 1.30
C ARG A 45 -1.15 -17.54 0.03
N THR A 46 -1.67 -16.37 -0.30
CA THR A 46 -2.65 -16.19 -1.37
C THR A 46 -1.97 -16.13 -2.74
N ARG A 47 -2.64 -16.63 -3.79
CA ARG A 47 -2.14 -16.51 -5.16
C ARG A 47 -2.56 -15.23 -5.87
N ARG A 48 -3.46 -14.43 -5.27
CA ARG A 48 -4.04 -13.25 -5.95
C ARG A 48 -4.32 -12.10 -4.98
N ILE A 49 -3.69 -10.97 -5.26
CA ILE A 49 -3.93 -9.68 -4.61
C ILE A 49 -4.74 -8.83 -5.60
N ARG A 50 -5.74 -8.11 -5.09
CA ARG A 50 -6.56 -7.18 -5.87
C ARG A 50 -6.37 -5.78 -5.31
N CYS A 51 -6.21 -4.82 -6.21
CA CYS A 51 -6.14 -3.39 -5.90
C CYS A 51 -7.26 -2.68 -6.66
N ARG A 52 -7.93 -1.72 -6.00
CA ARG A 52 -8.92 -0.83 -6.61
C ARG A 52 -8.71 0.58 -6.12
N LEU A 53 -8.76 1.52 -7.05
CA LEU A 53 -8.75 2.95 -6.78
C LEU A 53 -10.13 3.50 -7.07
N LEU A 54 -10.65 4.32 -6.16
CA LEU A 54 -11.90 5.05 -6.36
C LEU A 54 -11.61 6.54 -6.17
N ARG A 55 -11.92 7.34 -7.18
CA ARG A 55 -11.90 8.79 -7.10
C ARG A 55 -13.26 9.31 -6.64
N SER A 56 -13.23 10.28 -5.73
CA SER A 56 -14.41 11.01 -5.24
C SER A 56 -14.05 12.47 -5.02
N ALA A 57 -15.05 13.30 -4.69
CA ALA A 57 -14.82 14.71 -4.35
C ALA A 57 -13.87 14.86 -3.14
N ASP A 58 -13.91 13.92 -2.20
CA ASP A 58 -13.11 13.93 -0.97
C ASP A 58 -11.68 13.39 -1.16
N GLY A 59 -11.35 12.92 -2.38
CA GLY A 59 -10.04 12.39 -2.74
C GLY A 59 -10.08 10.97 -3.29
N VAL A 60 -8.96 10.26 -3.18
CA VAL A 60 -8.77 8.92 -3.74
C VAL A 60 -8.74 7.87 -2.63
N ARG A 61 -9.64 6.90 -2.73
CA ARG A 61 -9.67 5.72 -1.85
C ARG A 61 -8.92 4.57 -2.51
N ILE A 62 -7.98 4.00 -1.77
CA ILE A 62 -7.18 2.83 -2.19
C ILE A 62 -7.66 1.62 -1.40
N CYS A 63 -8.09 0.57 -2.10
CA CYS A 63 -8.52 -0.69 -1.50
C CYS A 63 -7.62 -1.82 -1.99
N VAL A 64 -6.96 -2.52 -1.07
CA VAL A 64 -6.15 -3.71 -1.36
C VAL A 64 -6.70 -4.89 -0.58
N TRP A 65 -6.97 -6.02 -1.26
CA TRP A 65 -7.48 -7.21 -0.62
C TRP A 65 -7.00 -8.49 -1.30
N ASN A 66 -6.98 -9.57 -0.55
CA ASN A 66 -6.65 -10.91 -1.01
C ASN A 66 -7.67 -11.93 -0.48
N ARG A 67 -7.74 -13.13 -1.09
CA ARG A 67 -8.58 -14.22 -0.57
C ARG A 67 -7.77 -15.05 0.43
N GLY A 68 -8.27 -15.15 1.67
CA GLY A 68 -7.72 -15.94 2.78
C GLY A 68 -7.97 -15.26 4.12
N ARG A 69 -7.95 -16.02 5.24
CA ARG A 69 -7.86 -15.42 6.60
C ARG A 69 -6.49 -14.76 6.71
N ALA A 70 -6.44 -13.46 6.48
CA ALA A 70 -5.22 -12.67 6.53
C ALA A 70 -5.42 -11.46 7.43
N ARG A 71 -4.33 -11.08 8.11
CA ARG A 71 -4.24 -9.80 8.84
C ARG A 71 -4.49 -8.67 7.83
N ILE A 72 -5.31 -7.68 8.20
CA ILE A 72 -5.61 -6.54 7.32
C ILE A 72 -4.31 -5.73 7.14
N PRO A 73 -3.80 -5.56 5.90
CA PRO A 73 -2.61 -4.75 5.66
C PRO A 73 -2.92 -3.28 5.99
N ALA A 74 -2.06 -2.64 6.78
CA ALA A 74 -2.11 -1.21 7.05
C ALA A 74 -0.93 -0.52 6.35
N PRO A 75 -1.11 0.71 5.84
CA PRO A 75 0.02 1.51 5.37
C PRO A 75 0.96 1.83 6.54
N ALA A 76 2.27 1.86 6.28
CA ALA A 76 3.19 2.49 7.21
C ALA A 76 2.84 3.99 7.31
N CYS A 77 2.82 4.53 8.53
CA CYS A 77 2.64 5.96 8.72
C CYS A 77 3.88 6.67 8.12
N PRO A 78 3.73 7.67 7.22
CA PRO A 78 4.87 8.39 6.66
C PRO A 78 5.71 9.17 7.69
N ALA A 79 5.29 9.21 8.96
CA ALA A 79 5.96 9.88 10.06
C ALA A 79 6.82 8.95 10.94
N ASP A 80 7.17 7.74 10.46
CA ASP A 80 8.02 6.81 11.22
C ASP A 80 9.45 6.79 10.67
N PRO A 81 10.38 7.61 11.22
CA PRO A 81 11.80 7.42 10.96
C PRO A 81 12.27 6.23 11.80
N ALA A 82 12.36 5.06 11.17
CA ALA A 82 13.11 3.89 11.63
C ALA A 82 12.93 3.48 13.10
N GLY A 83 12.23 2.35 13.30
CA GLY A 83 12.01 1.72 14.59
C GLY A 83 13.16 1.85 15.59
N LEU A 84 12.88 2.54 16.69
CA LEU A 84 13.66 2.38 17.91
C LEU A 84 13.18 1.10 18.60
N PRO A 85 14.10 0.19 19.00
CA PRO A 85 13.71 -0.94 19.82
C PRO A 85 13.15 -0.41 21.14
N VAL A 86 11.96 -0.90 21.51
CA VAL A 86 11.43 -0.72 22.86
C VAL A 86 12.39 -1.42 23.82
N GLU A 87 13.33 -0.67 24.39
CA GLU A 87 14.09 -1.16 25.54
C GLU A 87 13.11 -1.38 26.67
N ALA A 88 13.00 -2.64 27.08
CA ALA A 88 12.28 -3.04 28.27
C ALA A 88 12.89 -2.35 29.49
N ALA A 89 12.09 -1.58 30.21
CA ALA A 89 12.46 -1.07 31.53
C ALA A 89 12.69 -2.25 32.49
N PRO A 90 13.76 -2.25 33.32
CA PRO A 90 13.92 -3.27 34.34
C PRO A 90 12.98 -3.00 35.52
N ALA A 91 12.71 -4.09 36.25
CA ALA A 91 11.80 -4.21 37.39
C ALA A 91 12.17 -3.36 38.61
#